data_AF-A0A3L9I4D8-F1
#
_entry.id   AF-A0A3L9I4D8-F1
#
_cell.length_a   1.000
_cell.length_b   1.000
_cell.length_c   1.000
_cell.angle_alpha   90.00
_cell.angle_beta   90.00
_cell.angle_gamma   90.00
#
_symmetry.space_group_name_H-M   'P 1'
#
loop_
_entity.id
_entity.type
_entity.pdbx_description
1 polymer ?
#
loop_
_entity_poly.entity_id
_entity_poly.type
_entity_poly.pdbx_seq_one_letter_code
_entity_poly.pdbx_strand_id
1 'polypeptide(L)'
;ERAFHIQLLLIHFYRRVVLKDPLLPEELLPAHWAGHTARQLCINIYQRVAPAALAFVSEKGETSVGELPAPGSLYFQRFGGLNIEQEALCQFIR
;
A
#
# COMPACT_ATOMS: atom_id res chain seq x y z
N GLU A 1 14.76 0.38 -2.06
CA GLU A 1 14.46 1.27 -3.21
C GLU A 1 13.43 0.72 -4.20
N ARG A 2 13.69 -0.37 -4.95
CA ARG A 2 12.73 -0.87 -5.97
C ARG A 2 11.31 -1.11 -5.46
N ALA A 3 11.16 -1.71 -4.28
CA ALA A 3 9.86 -1.93 -3.64
C ALA A 3 9.11 -0.60 -3.37
N PHE A 4 9.83 0.45 -2.97
CA PHE A 4 9.27 1.79 -2.80
C PHE A 4 8.76 2.37 -4.13
N HIS A 5 9.54 2.27 -5.23
CA HIS A 5 9.09 2.69 -6.55
C HIS A 5 7.85 1.93 -7.02
N ILE A 6 7.83 0.61 -6.83
CA ILE A 6 6.66 -0.22 -7.17
C ILE A 6 5.45 0.22 -6.36
N GLN A 7 5.57 0.39 -5.04
CA GLN A 7 4.45 0.82 -4.19
C GLN A 7 3.92 2.20 -4.60
N LEU A 8 4.82 3.15 -4.89
CA LEU A 8 4.47 4.50 -5.32
C LEU A 8 3.66 4.46 -6.62
N LEU A 9 4.18 3.78 -7.64
CA LEU A 9 3.52 3.66 -8.93
C LEU A 9 2.20 2.88 -8.83
N LEU A 10 2.18 1.78 -8.08
CA LEU A 10 0.99 0.98 -7.85
C LEU A 10 -0.16 1.81 -7.28
N ILE A 11 0.10 2.53 -6.18
CA ILE A 11 -0.93 3.37 -5.54
C ILE A 11 -1.30 4.55 -6.43
N HIS A 12 -0.35 5.16 -7.13
CA HIS A 12 -0.61 6.24 -8.07
C HIS A 12 -1.57 5.81 -9.18
N PHE A 13 -1.30 4.69 -9.86
CA PHE A 13 -2.16 4.19 -10.94
C PHE A 13 -3.49 3.67 -10.41
N TYR A 14 -3.50 2.93 -9.30
CA TYR A 14 -4.73 2.40 -8.72
C TYR A 14 -5.70 3.51 -8.30
N ARG A 15 -5.21 4.59 -7.66
CA ARG A 15 -6.05 5.74 -7.30
C ARG A 15 -6.72 6.38 -8.51
N ARG A 16 -6.04 6.47 -9.65
CA ARG A 16 -6.62 7.03 -10.89
C ARG A 16 -7.76 6.18 -11.45
N VAL A 17 -7.71 4.86 -11.25
CA VAL A 17 -8.80 3.95 -11.60
C VAL A 17 -9.96 4.13 -10.63
N VAL A 18 -9.70 4.09 -9.33
CA VAL A 18 -10.74 4.21 -8.29
C VAL A 18 -11.46 5.55 -8.34
N LEU A 19 -10.77 6.65 -8.63
CA LEU A 19 -11.39 7.97 -8.78
C LEU A 19 -12.36 8.07 -9.97
N LYS A 20 -12.28 7.13 -10.92
CA LYS A 20 -13.19 7.03 -12.06
C LYS A 20 -14.25 5.94 -11.87
N ASP A 21 -14.20 5.19 -10.77
CA ASP A 21 -15.15 4.14 -10.48
C ASP A 21 -16.50 4.77 -10.11
N PRO A 22 -17.61 4.42 -10.81
CA PRO A 22 -18.92 5.00 -10.55
C PRO A 22 -19.56 4.52 -9.23
N LEU A 23 -18.92 3.59 -8.49
CA LEU A 23 -19.42 3.04 -7.22
C LEU A 23 -20.85 2.49 -7.31
N LEU A 24 -21.17 1.88 -8.46
CA LEU A 24 -22.47 1.27 -8.68
C LEU A 24 -22.63 0.02 -7.79
N PRO A 25 -23.86 -0.26 -7.33
CA PRO A 25 -24.22 -1.56 -6.78
C PRO A 25 -23.82 -2.70 -7.72
N GLU A 26 -23.50 -3.86 -7.16
CA GLU A 26 -22.97 -5.02 -7.91
C GLU A 26 -23.95 -5.48 -8.99
N GLU A 27 -25.26 -5.40 -8.72
CA GLU A 27 -26.33 -5.73 -9.65
C GLU A 27 -26.38 -4.83 -10.90
N LEU A 28 -25.75 -3.65 -10.87
CA LEU A 28 -25.68 -2.71 -11.98
C LEU A 28 -24.34 -2.76 -12.73
N LEU A 29 -23.39 -3.57 -12.28
CA LEU A 29 -22.09 -3.70 -12.91
C LEU A 29 -22.17 -4.55 -14.19
N PRO A 30 -21.38 -4.22 -15.23
CA PRO A 30 -21.21 -5.10 -16.38
C PRO A 30 -20.69 -6.48 -15.95
N ALA A 31 -21.09 -7.54 -16.66
CA ALA A 31 -20.72 -8.94 -16.34
C ALA A 31 -19.21 -9.22 -16.24
N HIS A 32 -18.37 -8.35 -16.81
CA HIS A 32 -16.90 -8.45 -16.77
C HIS A 32 -16.25 -7.20 -16.16
N TRP A 33 -16.90 -6.60 -15.15
CA TRP A 33 -16.35 -5.45 -14.46
C TRP A 33 -14.98 -5.77 -13.83
N ALA A 34 -13.93 -5.10 -14.29
CA ALA A 34 -12.57 -5.37 -13.88
C ALA A 34 -12.22 -4.85 -12.47
N GLY A 35 -13.13 -4.11 -11.80
CA GLY A 35 -12.85 -3.45 -10.53
C GLY A 35 -12.42 -4.40 -9.42
N HIS A 36 -13.09 -5.55 -9.28
CA HIS A 36 -12.72 -6.55 -8.28
C HIS A 36 -11.33 -7.14 -8.54
N THR A 37 -11.04 -7.53 -9.79
CA THR A 37 -9.73 -8.06 -10.19
C THR A 37 -8.62 -7.03 -10.01
N ALA A 38 -8.87 -5.77 -10.39
CA ALA A 38 -7.92 -4.67 -10.21
C ALA A 38 -7.64 -4.40 -8.72
N ARG A 39 -8.68 -4.45 -7.87
CA ARG A 39 -8.53 -4.32 -6.42
C ARG A 39 -7.70 -5.45 -5.84
N GLN A 40 -7.98 -6.71 -6.19
CA GLN A 40 -7.23 -7.86 -5.72
C GLN A 40 -5.77 -7.83 -6.17
N LEU A 41 -5.50 -7.45 -7.43
CA LEU A 41 -4.14 -7.28 -7.93
C LEU A 41 -3.40 -6.18 -7.14
N CYS A 42 -4.05 -5.06 -6.85
CA CYS A 42 -3.47 -3.99 -6.05
C CYS A 42 -3.10 -4.48 -4.64
N ILE A 43 -4.02 -5.18 -3.96
CA ILE A 43 -3.81 -5.75 -2.63
C ILE A 43 -2.59 -6.68 -2.63
N ASN A 44 -2.55 -7.64 -3.55
CA ASN A 44 -1.49 -8.65 -3.64
C ASN A 44 -0.11 -8.03 -3.86
N ILE A 45 0.00 -7.06 -4.78
CA ILE A 45 1.28 -6.39 -5.02
C ILE A 45 1.66 -5.52 -3.81
N TYR A 46 0.72 -4.75 -3.26
CA TYR A 46 0.98 -3.86 -2.13
C TYR A 46 1.50 -4.63 -0.92
N GLN A 47 0.82 -5.72 -0.53
CA GLN A 47 1.24 -6.54 0.60
C GLN A 47 2.68 -7.07 0.44
N ARG A 48 3.06 -7.47 -0.77
CA ARG A 48 4.39 -8.01 -1.06
C ARG A 48 5.50 -6.96 -1.01
N VAL A 49 5.21 -5.71 -1.40
CA VAL A 49 6.22 -4.64 -1.44
C VAL A 49 6.26 -3.79 -0.18
N ALA A 50 5.19 -3.78 0.62
CA ALA A 50 5.04 -2.89 1.76
C ALA A 50 6.18 -2.96 2.79
N PRO A 51 6.68 -4.15 3.22
CA PRO A 51 7.76 -4.22 4.20
C PRO A 51 9.05 -3.53 3.70
N ALA A 52 9.49 -3.86 2.49
CA ALA A 52 10.71 -3.32 1.91
C ALA A 52 10.57 -1.85 1.49
N ALA A 53 9.37 -1.41 1.11
CA ALA A 53 9.07 -0.01 0.84
C ALA A 53 9.12 0.81 2.13
N LEU A 54 8.55 0.29 3.22
CA LEU A 54 8.59 0.94 4.53
C LEU A 54 10.02 1.07 5.05
N ALA A 55 10.80 -0.01 5.03
CA ALA A 55 12.21 0.02 5.43
C ALA A 55 13.01 1.09 4.68
N PHE A 56 12.81 1.19 3.36
CA PHE A 56 13.46 2.22 2.56
C PHE A 56 13.05 3.65 2.96
N VAL A 57 11.75 3.89 3.18
CA VAL A 57 11.26 5.21 3.58
C VAL A 57 11.80 5.59 4.96
N SER A 58 11.79 4.66 5.91
CA SER A 58 12.34 4.90 7.24
C SER A 58 13.84 5.13 7.25
N GLU A 59 14.60 4.44 6.39
CA GLU A 59 16.06 4.62 6.29
C GLU A 59 16.45 5.94 5.60
N LYS A 60 15.69 6.37 4.59
CA LYS A 60 16.08 7.49 3.72
C LYS A 60 15.29 8.77 3.93
N GLY A 61 14.13 8.68 4.56
CA GLY A 61 13.23 9.82 4.74
C GLY A 61 13.51 10.57 6.04
N GLU A 62 13.32 11.88 5.98
CA GLU A 62 13.46 12.77 7.12
C GLU A 62 12.30 13.78 7.16
N THR A 63 12.07 14.32 8.34
CA THR A 63 11.24 15.49 8.57
C THR A 63 12.14 16.73 8.64
N SER A 64 11.54 17.92 8.61
CA SER A 64 12.28 19.17 8.82
C SER A 64 12.92 19.31 10.21
N VAL A 65 12.63 18.39 11.13
CA VAL A 65 13.11 18.39 12.52
C VAL A 65 13.88 17.12 12.90
N GLY A 66 14.20 16.24 11.95
CA GLY A 66 14.95 15.00 12.19
C GLY A 66 14.32 13.77 11.54
N GLU A 67 14.60 12.59 12.08
CA GLU A 67 14.16 11.29 11.54
C GLU A 67 12.64 11.15 11.40
N LEU A 68 12.20 10.27 10.50
CA LEU A 68 10.78 9.95 10.36
C LEU A 68 10.26 9.17 11.58
N PRO A 69 9.07 9.52 12.09
CA PRO A 69 8.42 8.71 13.12
C PRO A 69 8.00 7.34 12.56
N ALA A 70 7.85 6.38 13.47
CA ALA A 70 7.26 5.10 13.13
C ALA A 70 5.85 5.26 12.50
N PRO A 71 5.44 4.36 11.59
CA PRO A 71 4.11 4.43 11.01
C PRO A 71 3.01 4.35 12.06
N GLY A 72 1.98 5.21 11.93
CA GLY A 72 0.78 5.11 12.76
C GLY A 72 -0.01 3.81 12.50
N SER A 73 -0.88 3.44 13.44
CA SER A 73 -1.67 2.19 13.41
C SER A 73 -2.46 1.97 12.11
N LEU A 74 -3.02 3.05 11.54
CA LEU A 74 -3.77 3.00 10.28
C LEU A 74 -2.94 2.48 9.09
N TYR A 75 -1.61 2.61 9.14
CA TYR A 75 -0.74 2.05 8.11
C TYR A 75 -0.89 0.53 8.01
N PHE A 76 -0.91 -0.15 9.15
CA PHE A 76 -0.99 -1.61 9.24
C PHE A 76 -2.39 -2.16 8.93
N GLN A 77 -3.42 -1.31 9.01
CA GLN A 77 -4.81 -1.67 8.68
C GLN A 77 -5.13 -1.56 7.18
N ARG A 78 -4.17 -1.08 6.36
CA ARG A 78 -4.39 -0.93 4.92
C ARG A 78 -4.73 -2.27 4.27
N PHE A 79 -5.68 -2.22 3.33
CA PHE A 79 -6.14 -3.38 2.57
C PHE A 79 -6.63 -4.57 3.42
N GLY A 80 -7.21 -4.30 4.59
CA GLY A 80 -7.73 -5.33 5.50
C GLY A 80 -6.67 -5.91 6.44
N GLY A 81 -5.47 -5.35 6.46
CA GLY A 81 -4.35 -5.82 7.28
C GLY A 81 -3.13 -6.11 6.43
N LEU A 82 -1.98 -5.60 6.85
CA LEU A 82 -0.70 -5.96 6.25
C LEU A 82 -0.08 -7.11 7.05
N ASN A 83 0.23 -8.21 6.36
CA ASN A 83 1.08 -9.27 6.88
C ASN A 83 2.55 -8.81 6.85
N ILE A 84 2.86 -7.82 7.66
CA ILE A 84 4.26 -7.47 7.94
C ILE A 84 4.67 -8.39 9.08
N GLU A 85 5.32 -9.50 8.74
CA GLU A 85 5.89 -10.41 9.73
C GLU A 85 6.76 -9.58 10.70
N GLN A 86 6.64 -9.87 12.00
CA GLN A 86 7.25 -9.09 13.09
C GLN A 86 8.78 -8.94 12.95
N GLU A 87 9.44 -9.74 12.11
CA GLU A 87 10.86 -9.61 11.79
C GLU A 87 11.25 -8.24 11.23
N ALA A 88 10.36 -7.57 10.48
CA ALA A 88 10.63 -6.21 10.02
C ALA A 88 10.49 -5.17 11.15
N LEU A 89 9.50 -5.33 12.05
CA LEU A 89 9.31 -4.46 13.23
C LEU A 89 10.46 -4.57 14.22
N CYS A 90 11.04 -5.77 14.39
CA CYS A 90 12.20 -6.00 15.26
C CYS A 90 13.50 -5.34 14.74
N GLN A 91 13.59 -5.03 13.44
CA GLN A 91 14.70 -4.25 12.88
C GLN A 91 14.53 -2.73 13.01
N PHE A 92 13.34 -2.23 13.35
CA PHE A 92 13.06 -0.79 13.51
C PHE A 92 13.41 -0.21 14.90
N ILE A 93 13.80 -1.03 15.88
CA ILE A 93 14.16 -0.60 17.26
C ILE A 93 15.68 -0.77 17.53
N ARG A 94 16.52 -0.88 16.50
CA ARG A 94 17.98 -0.86 16.67
C ARG A 94 18.62 0.28 15.92
#